data_AF-A0A3S0NP23-F1
#
_entry.id   AF-A0A3S0NP23-F1
#
_cell.length_a   1.000
_cell.length_b   1.000
_cell.length_c   1.000
_cell.angle_alpha   90.00
_cell.angle_beta   90.00
_cell.angle_gamma   90.00
#
_symmetry.space_group_name_H-M   'P 1'
#
loop_
_entity.id
_entity.type
_entity.pdbx_description
1 polymer ?
#
loop_
_entity_poly.entity_id
_entity_poly.type
_entity_poly.pdbx_seq_one_letter_code
_entity_poly.pdbx_strand_id
1 'polypeptide(L)'
;MNEDEGSIPDQLQAMLDVIARSEPSIESGQADFGRLRADAARAAAVLIEFYGDAALARAKLIEDRSPQSYFARMVTAEVGRRGKRN
;
A
#
# COMPACT_ATOMS: atom_id res chain seq x y z
N MET A 1 -30.91 16.59 44.81
CA MET A 1 -30.64 15.23 44.30
C MET A 1 -31.38 15.11 42.99
N ASN A 2 -30.65 15.04 41.88
CA ASN A 2 -30.96 14.34 40.64
C ASN A 2 -29.74 14.55 39.74
N GLU A 3 -28.73 13.75 40.06
CA GLU A 3 -27.59 13.47 39.20
C GLU A 3 -28.14 12.59 38.08
N ASP A 4 -28.65 13.19 37.00
CA ASP A 4 -28.87 12.44 35.76
C ASP A 4 -27.51 12.33 35.07
N GLU A 5 -26.75 11.35 35.56
CA GLU A 5 -25.50 10.86 35.03
C GLU A 5 -25.63 10.64 33.52
N GLY A 6 -24.66 11.19 32.78
CA GLY A 6 -24.55 11.09 31.32
C GLY A 6 -24.30 9.67 30.87
N SER A 7 -25.35 8.85 30.91
CA SER A 7 -25.35 7.51 30.35
C SER A 7 -25.41 7.63 28.83
N ILE A 8 -24.35 7.17 28.16
CA ILE A 8 -24.33 6.99 26.72
C ILE A 8 -25.54 6.11 26.36
N PRO A 9 -26.45 6.55 25.47
CA PRO A 9 -27.62 5.75 25.13
C PRO A 9 -27.19 4.38 24.59
N ASP A 10 -27.84 3.30 25.01
CA ASP A 10 -27.51 1.91 24.62
C ASP A 10 -27.27 1.73 23.12
N GLN A 11 -28.02 2.46 22.29
CA GLN A 11 -27.86 2.45 20.85
C GLN A 11 -26.50 3.00 20.39
N LEU A 12 -25.99 4.05 21.05
CA LEU A 12 -24.67 4.59 20.77
C LEU A 12 -23.58 3.62 21.22
N GLN A 13 -23.73 2.95 22.36
CA GLN A 13 -22.79 1.91 22.79
C GLN A 13 -22.76 0.73 21.82
N ALA A 14 -23.93 0.28 21.34
CA ALA A 14 -24.02 -0.78 20.34
C ALA A 14 -23.37 -0.39 19.01
N MET A 15 -23.53 0.87 18.57
CA MET A 15 -22.87 1.39 17.37
C MET A 15 -21.35 1.44 17.53
N LEU A 16 -20.85 1.88 18.69
CA LEU A 16 -19.43 1.92 18.98
C LEU A 16 -18.81 0.52 19.02
N ASP A 17 -19.51 -0.47 19.60
CA ASP A 17 -19.08 -1.87 19.61
C ASP A 17 -19.03 -2.49 18.21
N VAL A 18 -19.98 -2.14 17.34
CA VAL A 18 -19.97 -2.59 15.93
C VAL A 18 -18.78 -1.99 15.18
N ILE A 19 -18.46 -0.72 15.40
CA ILE A 19 -17.28 -0.06 14.80
C ILE A 19 -15.99 -0.68 15.33
N ALA A 20 -15.88 -0.90 16.63
CA ALA A 20 -14.72 -1.53 17.26
C ALA A 20 -14.52 -2.98 16.79
N ARG A 21 -15.60 -3.72 16.49
CA ARG A 21 -15.52 -5.05 15.87
C ARG A 21 -15.30 -5.03 14.37
N SER A 22 -15.46 -3.87 13.73
CA SER A 22 -15.22 -3.66 12.29
C SER A 22 -13.81 -3.14 12.01
N GLU A 23 -12.89 -3.21 12.97
CA GLU A 23 -11.48 -3.02 12.69
C GLU A 23 -11.09 -3.92 11.51
N PRO A 24 -10.56 -3.35 10.41
CA PRO A 24 -10.17 -4.15 9.26
C PRO A 24 -9.06 -5.09 9.72
N SER A 25 -9.38 -6.39 9.77
CA SER A 25 -8.46 -7.45 10.15
C SER A 25 -7.15 -7.29 9.38
N ILE A 26 -6.05 -7.11 10.11
CA ILE A 26 -4.67 -6.93 9.62
C ILE A 26 -4.19 -8.10 8.72
N GLU A 27 -4.99 -9.17 8.59
CA GLU A 27 -4.79 -10.27 7.64
C GLU A 27 -4.81 -9.82 6.16
N SER A 28 -5.53 -8.74 5.85
CA SER A 28 -5.60 -8.15 4.50
C SER A 28 -4.27 -7.53 4.03
N GLY A 29 -3.49 -6.94 4.95
CA GLY A 29 -2.25 -6.23 4.62
C GLY A 29 -1.16 -7.13 4.00
N GLN A 30 -1.13 -8.42 4.33
CA GLN A 30 -0.13 -9.35 3.79
C GLN A 30 -0.50 -9.83 2.37
N ALA A 31 -1.79 -10.05 2.11
CA ALA A 31 -2.31 -10.35 0.77
C ALA A 31 -2.17 -9.14 -0.16
N ASP A 32 -2.45 -7.94 0.36
CA ASP A 32 -2.28 -6.67 -0.36
C ASP A 32 -0.82 -6.42 -0.73
N PHE A 33 0.12 -6.73 0.17
CA PHE A 33 1.56 -6.65 -0.12
C PHE A 33 2.01 -7.64 -1.20
N GLY A 34 1.49 -8.87 -1.18
CA GLY A 34 1.76 -9.87 -2.20
C GLY A 34 1.31 -9.40 -3.59
N ARG A 35 0.08 -8.87 -3.68
CA ARG A 35 -0.47 -8.27 -4.90
C ARG A 35 0.34 -7.06 -5.35
N LEU A 36 0.68 -6.16 -4.43
CA LEU A 36 1.44 -4.95 -4.73
C LEU A 36 2.84 -5.28 -5.27
N ARG A 37 3.49 -6.33 -4.74
CA ARG A 37 4.76 -6.82 -5.27
C ARG A 37 4.63 -7.40 -6.67
N ALA A 38 3.57 -8.16 -6.95
CA ALA A 38 3.29 -8.69 -8.28
C ALA A 38 2.99 -7.56 -9.29
N ASP A 39 2.27 -6.53 -8.87
CA ASP A 39 2.01 -5.34 -9.68
C ASP A 39 3.30 -4.57 -9.99
N ALA A 40 4.19 -4.41 -9.01
CA ALA A 40 5.49 -3.77 -9.22
C ALA A 40 6.36 -4.57 -10.22
N ALA A 41 6.31 -5.91 -10.14
CA ALA A 41 6.96 -6.81 -11.08
C ALA A 41 6.44 -6.70 -12.52
N ARG A 42 5.14 -6.50 -12.69
CA ARG A 42 4.53 -6.24 -14.01
C ARG A 42 4.92 -4.87 -14.54
N ALA A 43 4.82 -3.83 -13.71
CA ALA A 43 5.22 -2.47 -14.10
C ALA A 43 6.71 -2.39 -14.47
N ALA A 44 7.59 -3.08 -13.73
CA ALA A 44 9.01 -3.16 -14.07
C ALA A 44 9.25 -3.85 -15.42
N ALA A 45 8.49 -4.90 -15.75
CA ALA A 45 8.57 -5.53 -17.07
C ALA A 45 8.22 -4.55 -18.19
N VAL A 46 7.10 -3.83 -18.06
CA VAL A 46 6.65 -2.83 -19.03
C VAL A 46 7.67 -1.69 -19.18
N LEU A 47 8.27 -1.22 -18.09
CA LEU A 47 9.32 -0.19 -18.15
C LEU A 47 10.55 -0.69 -18.92
N ILE A 48 10.99 -1.93 -18.69
CA ILE A 48 12.12 -2.53 -19.39
C ILE A 48 11.80 -2.72 -20.88
N GLU A 49 10.61 -3.19 -21.21
CA GLU A 49 10.16 -3.37 -22.59
C GLU A 49 10.14 -2.04 -23.35
N PHE A 50 9.64 -0.98 -22.73
CA PHE A 50 9.49 0.32 -23.40
C PHE A 50 10.78 1.15 -23.44
N TYR A 51 11.57 1.13 -22.36
CA TYR A 51 12.74 1.99 -22.21
C TYR A 51 14.09 1.26 -22.34
N GLY A 52 14.11 -0.07 -22.40
CA GLY A 52 15.33 -0.87 -22.50
C GLY A 52 16.33 -0.53 -21.39
N ASP A 53 17.57 -0.23 -21.78
CA ASP A 53 18.65 0.13 -20.86
C ASP A 53 18.36 1.41 -20.04
N ALA A 54 17.49 2.29 -20.53
CA ALA A 54 17.09 3.51 -19.83
C ALA A 54 16.00 3.27 -18.76
N ALA A 55 15.45 2.06 -18.66
CA ALA A 55 14.34 1.76 -17.75
C ALA A 55 14.67 2.08 -16.28
N LEU A 56 15.90 1.79 -15.83
CA LEU A 56 16.29 2.08 -14.44
C LEU A 56 16.35 3.58 -14.16
N ALA A 57 16.89 4.37 -15.09
CA ALA A 57 16.93 5.82 -14.95
C ALA A 57 15.51 6.42 -14.91
N ARG A 58 14.59 5.88 -15.73
CA ARG A 58 13.18 6.27 -15.72
C ARG A 58 12.47 5.90 -14.42
N ALA A 59 12.69 4.70 -13.89
CA ALA A 59 12.09 4.27 -12.62
C ALA A 59 12.54 5.17 -11.46
N LYS A 60 13.84 5.50 -11.37
CA LYS A 60 14.37 6.44 -10.37
C LYS A 60 13.73 7.82 -10.43
N LEU A 61 13.54 8.36 -11.64
CA LEU A 61 12.89 9.65 -11.82
C LEU A 61 11.41 9.64 -11.39
N ILE A 62 10.72 8.51 -11.52
CA ILE A 62 9.35 8.33 -10.99
C ILE A 62 9.38 8.27 -9.46
N GLU A 63 10.31 7.53 -8.88
CA GLU A 63 10.50 7.44 -7.43
C GLU A 63 10.83 8.81 -6.81
N ASP A 64 11.73 9.58 -7.40
CA ASP A 64 12.12 10.91 -6.92
C ASP A 64 10.95 11.90 -6.94
N ARG A 65 10.05 11.79 -7.93
CA ARG A 65 8.82 12.59 -8.01
C ARG A 65 7.75 12.15 -7.02
N SER A 66 7.91 10.98 -6.40
CA SER A 66 6.93 10.40 -5.47
C SER A 66 7.64 9.64 -4.34
N PRO A 67 8.42 10.35 -3.49
CA PRO A 67 9.33 9.72 -2.53
C PRO A 67 8.59 8.93 -1.42
N GLN A 68 7.30 9.21 -1.22
CA GLN A 68 6.42 8.51 -0.27
C GLN A 68 5.77 7.26 -0.88
N SER A 69 5.84 7.07 -2.21
CA SER A 69 5.23 5.94 -2.89
C SER A 69 6.06 4.68 -2.70
N TYR A 70 5.58 3.80 -1.81
CA TYR A 70 6.17 2.49 -1.61
C TYR A 70 6.16 1.64 -2.89
N PHE A 71 5.11 1.79 -3.71
CA PHE A 71 5.02 1.14 -5.02
C PHE A 71 6.14 1.60 -5.96
N ALA A 72 6.40 2.91 -6.06
CA ALA A 72 7.46 3.44 -6.92
C ALA A 72 8.84 2.88 -6.53
N ARG A 73 9.14 2.83 -5.22
CA ARG A 73 10.35 2.19 -4.68
C ARG A 73 10.48 0.73 -5.08
N MET A 74 9.39 -0.05 -4.98
CA MET A 74 9.41 -1.45 -5.38
C MET A 74 9.63 -1.63 -6.88
N VAL A 75 9.03 -0.79 -7.72
CA VAL A 75 9.26 -0.81 -9.18
C VAL A 75 10.73 -0.53 -9.49
N THR A 76 11.34 0.51 -8.91
CA THR A 76 12.77 0.81 -9.10
C THR A 76 13.65 -0.36 -8.69
N ALA A 77 13.40 -0.94 -7.51
CA ALA A 77 14.15 -2.09 -7.03
C ALA A 77 14.04 -3.29 -7.98
N GLU A 78 12.84 -3.53 -8.52
CA GLU A 78 12.60 -4.66 -9.42
C GLU A 78 13.23 -4.47 -10.80
N VAL A 79 13.20 -3.26 -11.36
CA VAL A 79 13.93 -2.93 -12.60
C VAL A 79 15.43 -3.14 -12.39
N GLY A 80 15.99 -2.64 -11.27
CA GLY A 80 17.40 -2.81 -10.94
C GLY A 80 17.82 -4.28 -10.74
N ARG A 81 16.94 -5.10 -10.17
CA ARG A 81 17.18 -6.55 -10.03
C ARG A 81 17.24 -7.27 -11.39
N ARG A 82 16.38 -6.89 -12.33
CA ARG A 82 16.29 -7.53 -13.65
C ARG A 82 17.40 -7.08 -14.60
N GLY A 83 17.76 -5.81 -14.57
CA GLY A 83 18.87 -5.27 -15.37
C GLY A 83 20.24 -5.86 -15.00
N LYS A 84 20.41 -6.44 -13.81
CA LYS A 84 21.63 -7.17 -13.41
C LYS A 84 21.70 -8.62 -13.91
N ARG A 85 20.59 -9.18 -14.42
CA ARG A 85 20.50 -10.59 -14.85
C ARG A 85 20.59 -10.77 -16.37
N ASN A 86 20.82 -9.67 -17.11
CA ASN A 86 20.99 -9.66 -18.55
C ASN A 86 22.43 -9.27 -18.91
#